data_AF-A0A7X4HBI9-F1
#
_entry.id   AF-A0A7X4HBI9-F1
#
_cell.length_a   1.000
_cell.length_b   1.000
_cell.length_c   1.000
_cell.angle_alpha   90.00
_cell.angle_beta   90.00
_cell.angle_gamma   90.00
#
_symmetry.space_group_name_H-M   'P 1'
#
loop_
_entity.id
_entity.type
_entity.pdbx_description
1 polymer ?
#
loop_
_entity_poly.entity_id
_entity_poly.type
_entity_poly.pdbx_seq_one_letter_code
_entity_poly.pdbx_strand_id
1 'polypeptide(L)'
;CGAVRASHGDGSPEPGVVLLPRAGAAPLSLLVTPLQMGEGSALPGAALVLAYDPLSTPVVQADLLRQLFGLSAAEAALASALCGGKTLEEAAGERGTAISTARSQLKSIFNKTGTRRQADLVSLLLTSPAYFLAQRGQE
;
A
#
# COMPACT_ATOMS: atom_id res chain seq x y z
N CYS A 1 -8.67 25.83 -15.50
CA CYS A 1 -8.28 24.43 -15.80
C CYS A 1 -6.90 24.43 -16.43
N GLY A 2 -5.87 24.00 -15.70
CA GLY A 2 -4.55 23.78 -16.27
C GLY A 2 -4.42 22.33 -16.71
N ALA A 3 -4.07 22.09 -17.97
CA ALA A 3 -3.63 20.77 -18.40
C ALA A 3 -2.23 20.51 -17.80
N VAL A 4 -2.04 19.40 -17.11
CA VAL A 4 -0.72 19.00 -16.63
C VAL A 4 -0.09 18.09 -17.68
N ARG A 5 1.08 18.48 -18.20
CA ARG A 5 1.79 17.70 -19.20
C ARG A 5 2.43 16.49 -18.51
N ALA A 6 1.76 15.33 -18.63
CA ALA A 6 2.21 14.07 -18.02
C ALA A 6 3.12 13.24 -18.94
N SER A 7 3.14 13.54 -20.25
CA SER A 7 3.96 12.86 -21.25
C SER A 7 4.42 13.83 -22.34
N HIS A 8 5.55 13.51 -22.97
CA HIS A 8 6.09 14.32 -24.06
C HIS A 8 5.32 14.13 -25.37
N GLY A 9 4.49 13.09 -25.49
CA GLY A 9 3.76 12.75 -26.72
C GLY A 9 4.66 12.24 -27.84
N ASP A 10 5.92 11.92 -27.53
CA ASP A 10 6.95 11.44 -28.45
C ASP A 10 6.91 9.91 -28.64
N GLY A 11 5.95 9.22 -28.04
CA GLY A 11 5.83 7.77 -28.06
C GLY A 11 6.81 7.04 -27.15
N SER A 12 7.57 7.76 -26.31
CA SER A 12 8.41 7.11 -25.30
C SER A 12 7.54 6.38 -24.27
N PRO A 13 7.82 5.10 -23.96
CA PRO A 13 7.04 4.32 -23.00
C PRO A 13 7.36 4.68 -21.54
N GLU A 14 8.01 5.82 -21.30
CA GLU A 14 8.51 6.18 -19.98
C GLU A 14 7.35 6.60 -19.06
N PRO A 15 7.23 5.98 -17.88
CA PRO A 15 6.27 6.41 -16.88
C PRO A 15 6.60 7.82 -16.37
N GLY A 16 5.59 8.69 -16.29
CA GLY A 16 5.69 10.03 -15.73
C GLY A 16 5.03 10.14 -14.36
N VAL A 17 5.59 10.94 -13.46
CA VAL A 17 4.93 11.30 -12.19
C VAL A 17 4.42 12.73 -12.26
N VAL A 18 3.13 12.91 -11.99
CA VAL A 18 2.44 14.20 -11.97
C VAL A 18 1.88 14.49 -10.59
N LEU A 19 2.18 15.66 -10.04
CA LEU A 19 1.52 16.14 -8.83
C LEU A 19 0.21 16.83 -9.21
N LEU A 20 -0.90 16.38 -8.64
CA LEU A 20 -2.21 17.01 -8.77
C LEU A 20 -2.52 17.83 -7.51
N PRO A 21 -2.46 19.17 -7.57
CA PRO A 21 -2.80 20.02 -6.44
C PRO A 21 -4.25 19.85 -6.03
N ARG A 22 -4.51 19.84 -4.71
CA ARG A 22 -5.86 19.83 -4.13
C ARG A 22 -6.07 21.08 -3.28
N ALA A 23 -7.22 21.72 -3.39
CA ALA A 23 -7.55 22.85 -2.52
C ALA A 23 -7.69 22.36 -1.08
N GLY A 24 -6.84 22.86 -0.17
CA GLY A 24 -6.90 22.52 1.25
C GLY A 24 -6.40 21.12 1.64
N ALA A 25 -5.74 20.38 0.74
CA ALA A 25 -5.19 19.05 1.02
C ALA A 25 -3.82 18.85 0.35
N ALA A 26 -3.04 17.88 0.84
CA ALA A 26 -1.77 17.49 0.23
C ALA A 26 -1.99 17.06 -1.25
N PRO A 27 -1.06 17.36 -2.17
CA PRO A 27 -1.23 16.98 -3.58
C PRO A 27 -1.26 15.46 -3.75
N LEU A 28 -2.05 14.97 -4.71
CA LEU A 28 -1.97 13.57 -5.12
C LEU A 28 -0.75 13.38 -6.02
N SER A 29 -0.06 12.24 -5.90
CA SER A 29 0.94 11.82 -6.87
C SER A 29 0.29 10.89 -7.86
N LEU A 30 0.32 11.21 -9.15
CA LEU A 30 -0.21 10.39 -10.23
C LEU A 30 0.96 9.77 -10.98
N LEU A 31 1.05 8.45 -11.01
CA LEU A 31 1.92 7.71 -11.91
C LEU A 31 1.14 7.46 -13.20
N VAL A 32 1.62 8.03 -14.30
CA VAL A 32 1.00 7.92 -15.63
C VAL A 32 1.91 7.06 -16.49
N THR A 33 1.40 5.93 -16.96
CA THR A 33 2.12 5.03 -17.87
C THR A 33 1.33 4.90 -19.17
N PRO A 34 1.93 5.16 -20.34
CA PRO A 34 1.26 4.93 -21.62
C PRO A 34 0.95 3.44 -21.79
N LEU A 35 -0.27 3.12 -22.23
CA LEU A 35 -0.66 1.76 -22.60
C LEU A 35 -0.42 1.56 -24.09
N GLN A 36 0.40 0.57 -24.44
CA GLN A 36 0.57 0.19 -25.83
C GLN A 36 -0.70 -0.53 -26.31
N MET A 37 -1.39 0.10 -27.25
CA MET A 37 -2.58 -0.47 -27.88
C MET A 37 -2.14 -1.34 -29.05
N GLY A 38 -2.74 -2.53 -29.19
CA GLY A 38 -2.50 -3.40 -30.34
C GLY A 38 -3.00 -2.80 -31.65
N GLU A 39 -2.47 -3.31 -32.76
CA GLU A 39 -2.92 -2.94 -34.10
C GLU A 39 -4.43 -3.19 -34.25
N GLY A 40 -5.18 -2.19 -34.75
CA GLY A 40 -6.64 -2.25 -34.89
C GLY A 40 -7.46 -1.60 -33.76
N SER A 41 -6.81 -1.01 -32.75
CA SER A 41 -7.49 -0.19 -31.74
C SER A 41 -8.17 1.05 -32.35
N ALA A 42 -9.44 1.27 -32.03
CA ALA A 42 -10.19 2.48 -32.42
C ALA A 42 -9.83 3.72 -31.57
N LEU A 43 -9.13 3.54 -30.45
CA LEU A 43 -8.72 4.64 -29.58
C LEU A 43 -7.38 5.22 -30.07
N PRO A 44 -7.24 6.56 -30.12
CA PRO A 44 -6.01 7.23 -30.54
C PRO A 44 -4.84 7.02 -29.57
N GLY A 45 -5.11 6.50 -28.37
CA GLY A 45 -4.13 6.16 -27.34
C GLY A 45 -4.82 5.87 -26.02
N ALA A 46 -4.13 5.17 -25.12
CA ALA A 46 -4.60 4.92 -23.76
C ALA A 46 -3.44 5.11 -22.78
N ALA A 47 -3.76 5.41 -21.52
CA ALA A 47 -2.77 5.49 -20.45
C ALA A 47 -3.37 4.89 -19.17
N LEU A 48 -2.54 4.20 -18.40
CA LEU A 48 -2.82 3.78 -17.05
C LEU A 48 -2.42 4.90 -16.09
N VAL A 49 -3.35 5.33 -15.25
CA VAL A 49 -3.10 6.33 -14.22
C VAL A 49 -3.29 5.68 -12.85
N LEU A 50 -2.24 5.65 -12.06
CA LEU A 50 -2.26 5.20 -10.67
C LEU A 50 -2.18 6.43 -9.77
N ALA A 51 -3.17 6.62 -8.90
CA ALA A 51 -3.22 7.76 -7.98
C ALA A 51 -2.77 7.34 -6.58
N TYR A 52 -1.84 8.11 -6.01
CA TYR A 52 -1.31 7.93 -4.67
C TYR A 52 -1.65 9.15 -3.82
N ASP A 53 -2.43 8.94 -2.76
CA ASP A 53 -2.69 9.97 -1.76
C ASP A 53 -1.66 9.84 -0.62
N PRO A 54 -0.82 10.85 -0.39
CA PRO A 54 0.19 10.80 0.68
C PRO A 54 -0.41 10.73 2.08
N LEU A 55 -1.69 11.07 2.26
CA LEU A 55 -2.39 10.98 3.54
C LEU A 55 -3.21 9.69 3.68
N SER A 56 -3.24 8.83 2.66
CA SER A 56 -3.91 7.55 2.78
C SER A 56 -3.10 6.58 3.61
N THR A 57 -3.75 6.02 4.63
CA THR A 57 -3.18 4.96 5.44
C THR A 57 -3.06 3.67 4.62
N PRO A 58 -1.87 3.07 4.51
CA PRO A 58 -1.71 1.82 3.78
C PRO A 58 -2.50 0.71 4.49
N VAL A 59 -3.38 0.06 3.73
CA VAL A 59 -4.16 -1.09 4.21
C VAL A 59 -3.51 -2.37 3.67
N VAL A 60 -2.95 -3.18 4.56
CA VAL A 60 -2.46 -4.52 4.21
C VAL A 60 -3.52 -5.54 4.65
N GLN A 61 -4.02 -6.35 3.73
CA GLN A 61 -5.05 -7.35 4.05
C GLN A 61 -4.49 -8.44 4.97
N ALA A 62 -5.16 -8.68 6.09
CA ALA A 62 -4.71 -9.67 7.08
C ALA A 62 -4.61 -11.08 6.47
N ASP A 63 -5.51 -11.49 5.58
CA ASP A 63 -5.46 -12.82 4.98
C ASP A 63 -4.23 -13.05 4.09
N LEU A 64 -3.78 -12.01 3.35
CA LEU A 64 -2.53 -12.09 2.60
C LEU A 64 -1.32 -12.23 3.52
N LEU A 65 -1.31 -11.53 4.67
CA LEU A 65 -0.26 -11.67 5.67
C LEU A 65 -0.19 -13.08 6.27
N ARG A 66 -1.35 -13.72 6.47
CA ARG A 66 -1.42 -15.11 6.93
C ARG A 66 -0.79 -16.05 5.91
N GLN A 67 -1.15 -15.90 4.63
CA GLN A 67 -0.66 -16.76 3.56
C GLN A 67 0.84 -16.59 3.31
N LEU A 68 1.34 -15.36 3.31
CA LEU A 68 2.73 -15.06 2.95
C LEU A 68 3.72 -15.31 4.09
N PHE A 69 3.31 -15.08 5.34
CA PHE A 69 4.21 -15.15 6.50
C PHE A 69 3.82 -16.21 7.53
N GLY A 70 2.81 -17.04 7.26
CA GLY A 70 2.36 -18.08 8.20
C GLY A 70 1.80 -17.52 9.51
N LEU A 71 1.24 -16.30 9.47
CA LEU A 71 0.64 -15.67 10.63
C LEU A 71 -0.72 -16.31 10.97
N SER A 72 -1.02 -16.40 12.26
CA SER A 72 -2.36 -16.69 12.75
C SER A 72 -3.30 -15.50 12.48
N ALA A 73 -4.61 -15.71 12.61
CA ALA A 73 -5.59 -14.64 12.43
C ALA A 73 -5.35 -13.45 13.38
N ALA A 74 -5.03 -13.73 14.65
CA ALA A 74 -4.75 -12.69 15.64
C ALA A 74 -3.46 -11.91 15.33
N GLU A 75 -2.40 -12.61 14.89
CA GLU A 75 -1.13 -11.99 14.51
C GLU A 75 -1.27 -11.13 13.26
N ALA A 76 -1.98 -11.62 12.25
CA ALA A 76 -2.19 -10.87 11.01
C ALA A 76 -3.06 -9.63 11.21
N ALA A 77 -4.09 -9.71 12.05
CA ALA A 77 -4.89 -8.55 12.44
C ALA A 77 -4.02 -7.49 13.17
N LEU A 78 -3.16 -7.93 14.09
CA LEU A 78 -2.23 -7.03 14.76
C LEU A 78 -1.24 -6.40 13.77
N ALA A 79 -0.60 -7.20 12.91
CA ALA A 79 0.36 -6.72 11.92
C ALA A 79 -0.27 -5.72 10.93
N SER A 80 -1.49 -5.98 10.47
CA SER A 80 -2.25 -5.07 9.60
C SER A 80 -2.55 -3.74 10.29
N ALA A 81 -2.94 -3.75 11.56
CA ALA A 81 -3.15 -2.53 12.35
C ALA A 81 -1.86 -1.70 12.48
N LEU A 82 -0.72 -2.34 12.74
CA LEU A 82 0.58 -1.67 12.83
C LEU A 82 1.03 -1.08 11.49
N CYS A 83 0.78 -1.78 10.38
CA CYS A 83 1.00 -1.24 9.03
C CYS A 83 0.12 -0.02 8.76
N GLY A 84 -1.11 -0.01 9.29
CA GLY A 84 -2.02 1.13 9.24
C GLY A 84 -1.61 2.30 10.16
N GLY A 85 -0.39 2.32 10.68
CA GLY A 85 0.15 3.43 11.48
C GLY A 85 -0.27 3.42 12.95
N LYS A 86 -1.01 2.41 13.42
CA LYS A 86 -1.42 2.32 14.83
C LYS A 86 -0.24 1.94 15.72
N THR A 87 -0.24 2.48 16.92
CA THR A 87 0.61 2.01 18.01
C THR A 87 0.15 0.63 18.49
N LEU A 88 1.04 -0.06 19.21
CA LEU A 88 0.71 -1.37 19.77
C LEU A 88 -0.43 -1.27 20.80
N GLU A 89 -0.47 -0.18 21.55
CA GLU A 89 -1.50 0.16 22.53
C GLU A 89 -2.86 0.41 21.88
N GLU A 90 -2.93 1.20 20.81
CA GLU A 90 -4.17 1.43 20.05
C GLU A 90 -4.68 0.13 19.43
N ALA A 91 -3.80 -0.63 18.77
CA ALA A 91 -4.16 -1.91 18.17
C ALA A 91 -4.62 -2.93 19.22
N ALA A 92 -4.04 -2.92 20.42
CA ALA A 92 -4.49 -3.77 21.52
C ALA A 92 -5.89 -3.36 22.02
N GLY A 93 -6.10 -2.06 22.20
CA GLY A 93 -7.36 -1.48 22.66
C GLY A 93 -8.52 -1.76 21.72
N GLU A 94 -8.36 -1.52 20.43
CA GLU A 94 -9.40 -1.79 19.42
C GLU A 94 -9.78 -3.27 19.34
N ARG A 95 -8.83 -4.15 19.61
CA ARG A 95 -9.04 -5.61 19.58
C ARG A 95 -9.59 -6.16 20.90
N GLY A 96 -9.76 -5.32 21.93
CA GLY A 96 -10.15 -5.77 23.27
C GLY A 96 -9.12 -6.71 23.92
N THR A 97 -7.85 -6.61 23.53
CA THR A 97 -6.77 -7.47 24.05
C THR A 97 -5.86 -6.70 24.98
N ALA A 98 -5.36 -7.36 26.03
CA ALA A 98 -4.37 -6.75 26.91
C ALA A 98 -3.07 -6.42 26.14
N ILE A 99 -2.41 -5.31 26.49
CA ILE A 99 -1.14 -4.90 25.88
C ILE A 99 -0.04 -5.96 26.02
N SER A 100 -0.04 -6.72 27.12
CA SER A 100 0.86 -7.86 27.34
C SER A 100 0.66 -8.96 26.30
N THR A 101 -0.59 -9.27 25.97
CA THR A 101 -0.94 -10.24 24.93
C THR A 101 -0.51 -9.73 23.55
N ALA A 102 -0.75 -8.45 23.24
CA ALA A 102 -0.31 -7.83 22.00
C ALA A 102 1.23 -7.86 21.86
N ARG A 103 1.99 -7.61 22.93
CA ARG A 103 3.46 -7.75 22.95
C ARG A 103 3.91 -9.19 22.69
N SER A 104 3.24 -10.18 23.28
CA SER A 104 3.54 -11.59 23.04
C SER A 104 3.26 -11.98 21.58
N GLN A 105 2.14 -11.53 21.01
CA GLN A 105 1.82 -11.72 19.60
C GLN A 105 2.87 -11.05 18.70
N LEU A 106 3.28 -9.82 19.01
CA LEU A 106 4.32 -9.10 18.26
C LEU A 106 5.66 -9.84 18.27
N LYS A 107 6.05 -10.40 19.42
CA LYS A 107 7.26 -11.25 19.51
C LYS A 107 7.16 -12.50 18.64
N SER A 108 6.00 -13.13 18.59
CA SER A 108 5.75 -14.27 17.70
C SER A 108 5.86 -13.87 16.23
N ILE A 109 5.29 -12.71 15.85
CA ILE A 109 5.40 -12.16 14.50
C ILE A 109 6.85 -11.89 14.12
N PHE A 110 7.65 -11.30 15.02
CA PHE A 110 9.08 -11.08 14.80
C PHE A 110 9.82 -12.39 14.51
N ASN A 111 9.56 -13.45 15.27
CA ASN A 111 10.16 -14.75 15.02
C ASN A 111 9.74 -15.34 13.66
N LYS A 112 8.46 -15.22 13.28
CA LYS A 112 7.94 -15.74 12.01
C LYS A 112 8.40 -14.96 10.78
N THR A 113 8.64 -13.67 10.93
CA THR A 113 9.03 -12.76 9.84
C THR A 113 10.54 -12.49 9.79
N GLY A 114 11.30 -12.99 10.76
CA GLY A 114 12.74 -12.73 10.85
C GLY A 114 13.11 -11.29 11.20
N THR A 115 12.16 -10.52 11.74
CA THR A 115 12.36 -9.11 12.09
C THR A 115 12.65 -8.94 13.58
N ARG A 116 13.17 -7.77 13.99
CA ARG A 116 13.54 -7.51 15.39
C ARG A 116 12.93 -6.23 15.96
N ARG A 117 12.53 -5.30 15.11
CA ARG A 117 11.88 -4.04 15.49
C ARG A 117 10.56 -3.90 14.75
N GLN A 118 9.62 -3.20 15.38
CA GLN A 118 8.32 -2.92 14.76
C GLN A 118 8.48 -2.17 13.43
N ALA A 119 9.41 -1.22 13.34
CA ALA A 119 9.70 -0.52 12.10
C ALA A 119 10.21 -1.46 10.98
N ASP A 120 11.05 -2.44 11.32
CA ASP A 120 11.55 -3.44 10.36
C ASP A 120 10.40 -4.32 9.85
N LEU A 121 9.50 -4.73 10.76
CA LEU A 121 8.29 -5.46 10.39
C LEU A 121 7.41 -4.63 9.45
N VAL A 122 7.08 -3.38 9.80
CA VAL A 122 6.24 -2.52 8.96
C VAL A 122 6.89 -2.31 7.59
N SER A 123 8.20 -2.06 7.54
CA SER A 123 8.93 -1.91 6.28
C SER A 123 8.87 -3.18 5.42
N LEU A 124 9.09 -4.35 6.01
CA LEU A 124 8.99 -5.64 5.32
C LEU A 124 7.58 -5.86 4.77
N LEU A 125 6.54 -5.60 5.56
CA LEU A 125 5.16 -5.84 5.15
C LEU A 125 4.72 -4.89 4.03
N LEU A 126 5.09 -3.61 4.09
CA LEU A 126 4.78 -2.61 3.05
C LEU A 126 5.56 -2.81 1.76
N THR A 127 6.73 -3.45 1.81
CA THR A 127 7.50 -3.84 0.62
C THR A 127 7.13 -5.23 0.09
N SER A 128 6.33 -6.00 0.83
CA SER A 128 5.91 -7.34 0.42
C SER A 128 4.81 -7.31 -0.65
N PRO A 129 4.67 -8.41 -1.43
CA PRO A 129 3.54 -8.58 -2.36
C PRO A 129 2.17 -8.48 -1.68
N ALA A 130 2.07 -8.68 -0.36
CA ALA A 130 0.83 -8.53 0.38
C ALA A 130 0.25 -7.12 0.23
N TYR A 131 1.11 -6.11 0.24
CA TYR A 131 0.72 -4.72 0.06
C TYR A 131 0.31 -4.44 -1.38
N PHE A 132 1.09 -4.93 -2.35
CA PHE A 132 0.80 -4.75 -3.78
C PHE A 132 -0.53 -5.41 -4.19
N LEU A 133 -0.80 -6.63 -3.71
CA LEU A 133 -2.03 -7.35 -4.01
C LEU A 133 -3.25 -6.73 -3.30
N ALA A 134 -3.06 -6.12 -2.13
CA ALA A 134 -4.13 -5.37 -1.46
C ALA A 134 -4.60 -4.16 -2.29
N GLN A 135 -3.69 -3.51 -3.01
CA GLN A 135 -4.05 -2.37 -3.88
C GLN A 135 -4.83 -2.78 -5.14
N ARG A 136 -4.73 -4.03 -5.60
CA ARG A 136 -5.48 -4.52 -6.77
C ARG A 136 -6.98 -4.72 -6.51
N GLY A 137 -7.41 -4.72 -5.24
CA GLY A 137 -8.81 -4.97 -4.86
C GLY A 137 -9.69 -3.72 -4.75
N GLN A 138 -9.18 -2.53 -5.08
CA GLN A 138 -9.97 -1.28 -5.09
C GLN A 138 -10.24 -0.82 -6.54
N GLU A 139 -10.91 -1.68 -7.30
CA GLU A 139 -11.56 -1.35 -8.59
C GLU A 139 -13.08 -1.45 -8.45
#